data_AF-A0A7N0UQC4-F1
#
_entry.id   AF-A0A7N0UQC4-F1
#
_cell.length_a   1.000
_cell.length_b   1.000
_cell.length_c   1.000
_cell.angle_alpha   90.00
_cell.angle_beta   90.00
_cell.angle_gamma   90.00
#
_symmetry.space_group_name_H-M   'P 1'
#
loop_
_entity.id
_entity.type
_entity.pdbx_description
1 polymer ?
#
loop_
_entity_poly.entity_id
_entity_poly.type
_entity_poly.pdbx_seq_one_letter_code
_entity_poly.pdbx_strand_id
1 'polypeptide(L)'
;DVSGSHVSVGRSLLQTRKSSECSVNFELLDYSDLINQCKGPRYLPNQCCPAFKKFACPYSKEINDLNTYCASTMFSYINLYGKYPPGLFASLCPEGKEGLDCTNFTPTDITSDLNGSPHVVR
;
A
#
# COMPACT_ATOMS: atom_id res chain seq x y z
N ASP A 1 -30.59 -53.17 9.01
CA ASP A 1 -29.95 -52.59 7.82
C ASP A 1 -29.04 -51.44 8.20
N VAL A 2 -27.82 -51.44 7.69
CA VAL A 2 -26.71 -50.58 8.14
C VAL A 2 -26.50 -49.41 7.17
N SER A 3 -26.31 -48.22 7.75
CA SER A 3 -25.54 -47.06 7.26
C SER A 3 -25.72 -46.55 5.82
N GLY A 4 -26.41 -45.41 5.68
CA GLY A 4 -26.34 -44.53 4.51
C GLY A 4 -25.85 -43.14 4.91
N SER A 5 -24.59 -43.04 5.35
CA SER A 5 -23.96 -41.74 5.64
C SER A 5 -23.67 -41.01 4.33
N HIS A 6 -24.51 -40.03 3.98
CA HIS A 6 -24.24 -39.09 2.89
C HIS A 6 -23.11 -38.16 3.33
N VAL A 7 -21.85 -38.56 3.13
CA VAL A 7 -20.70 -37.70 3.32
C VAL A 7 -20.63 -36.73 2.15
N SER A 8 -21.28 -35.57 2.30
CA SER A 8 -21.00 -34.42 1.43
C SER A 8 -19.67 -33.81 1.87
N VAL A 9 -18.55 -34.32 1.33
CA VAL A 9 -17.26 -33.60 1.35
C VAL A 9 -17.39 -32.39 0.43
N GLY A 10 -17.94 -31.30 0.97
CA GLY A 10 -18.04 -30.02 0.29
C GLY A 10 -17.09 -29.00 0.91
N ARG A 11 -15.78 -29.22 0.82
CA ARG A 11 -14.79 -28.16 1.07
C ARG A 11 -14.18 -27.74 -0.27
N SER A 12 -14.89 -26.85 -0.97
CA SER A 12 -14.39 -26.25 -2.20
C SER A 12 -13.37 -25.16 -1.87
N LEU A 13 -12.12 -25.44 -2.28
CA LEU A 13 -10.99 -24.59 -2.61
C LEU A 13 -10.63 -23.43 -1.65
N LEU A 14 -9.62 -23.64 -0.79
CA LEU A 14 -8.59 -22.60 -0.63
C LEU A 14 -7.96 -22.45 -2.03
N GLN A 15 -8.47 -21.52 -2.83
CA GLN A 15 -7.72 -21.05 -3.99
C GLN A 15 -6.54 -20.26 -3.44
N THR A 16 -5.51 -20.96 -2.96
CA THR A 16 -4.18 -20.38 -2.81
C THR A 16 -3.78 -20.01 -4.22
N ARG A 17 -4.14 -18.79 -4.64
CA ARG A 17 -3.58 -18.20 -5.84
C ARG A 17 -2.08 -18.45 -5.71
N LYS A 18 -1.49 -19.01 -6.76
CA LYS A 18 -0.05 -19.25 -6.81
C LYS A 18 0.60 -17.88 -6.96
N SER A 19 0.51 -17.08 -5.90
CA SER A 19 1.08 -15.75 -5.89
C SER A 19 2.55 -15.92 -5.56
N SER A 20 3.40 -15.41 -6.43
CA SER A 20 4.84 -15.44 -6.21
C SER A 20 5.23 -14.46 -5.10
N GLU A 21 6.39 -14.69 -4.51
CA GLU A 21 7.01 -13.73 -3.60
C GLU A 21 7.23 -12.38 -4.29
N CYS A 22 7.16 -11.30 -3.52
CA CYS A 22 7.40 -9.96 -4.05
C CYS A 22 8.89 -9.74 -4.32
N SER A 23 9.25 -9.20 -5.48
CA SER A 23 10.66 -8.90 -5.80
C SER A 23 11.23 -7.74 -4.98
N VAL A 24 10.37 -6.91 -4.37
CA VAL A 24 10.76 -5.79 -3.52
C VAL A 24 10.78 -6.25 -2.07
N ASN A 25 11.91 -6.07 -1.39
CA ASN A 25 12.01 -6.31 0.03
C ASN A 25 11.50 -5.10 0.83
N PHE A 26 10.18 -5.05 1.02
CA PHE A 26 9.53 -4.00 1.81
C PHE A 26 9.97 -3.94 3.28
N GLU A 27 10.53 -5.01 3.84
CA GLU A 27 11.02 -5.01 5.24
C GLU A 27 12.14 -4.00 5.47
N LEU A 28 13.00 -3.82 4.47
CA LEU A 28 14.24 -3.06 4.56
C LEU A 28 14.14 -1.64 3.99
N LEU A 29 12.95 -1.21 3.56
CA LEU A 29 12.75 0.16 3.08
C LEU A 29 12.74 1.17 4.23
N ASP A 30 12.99 2.44 3.91
CA ASP A 30 12.87 3.54 4.86
C ASP A 30 11.41 4.03 4.95
N TYR A 31 10.83 3.93 6.14
CA TYR A 31 9.47 4.36 6.45
C TYR A 31 9.41 5.73 7.15
N SER A 32 10.57 6.35 7.40
CA SER A 32 10.69 7.54 8.27
C SER A 32 9.83 8.69 7.77
N ASP A 33 9.89 9.02 6.48
CA ASP A 33 9.09 10.11 5.90
C ASP A 33 7.59 9.88 6.08
N LEU A 34 7.10 8.67 5.81
CA LEU A 34 5.69 8.30 5.98
C LEU A 34 5.26 8.46 7.44
N ILE A 35 6.04 7.92 8.36
CA ILE A 35 5.76 7.94 9.81
C ILE A 35 5.82 9.36 10.36
N ASN A 36 6.79 10.17 9.89
CA ASN A 36 6.98 11.53 10.36
C ASN A 36 5.87 12.48 9.92
N GLN A 37 5.35 12.30 8.70
CA GLN A 37 4.30 13.16 8.15
C GLN A 37 2.90 12.67 8.53
N CYS A 38 2.66 11.36 8.56
CA CYS A 38 1.33 10.81 8.87
C CYS A 38 1.26 10.34 10.32
N LYS A 39 0.88 11.24 11.24
CA LYS A 39 0.85 10.95 12.69
C LYS A 39 -0.57 10.79 13.24
N GLY A 40 -0.74 9.83 14.15
CA GLY A 40 -1.94 9.66 14.93
C GLY A 40 -1.97 10.57 16.17
N PRO A 41 -3.11 10.63 16.91
CA PRO A 41 -4.33 9.88 16.66
C PRO A 41 -5.23 10.50 15.57
N ARG A 42 -4.96 11.74 15.15
CA ARG A 42 -5.71 12.42 14.08
C ARG A 42 -4.88 12.42 12.80
N TYR A 43 -5.12 11.44 11.94
CA TYR A 43 -4.49 11.35 10.63
C TYR A 43 -5.11 12.39 9.69
N LEU A 44 -4.28 13.31 9.18
CA LEU A 44 -4.72 14.39 8.30
C LEU A 44 -4.46 14.01 6.83
N PRO A 45 -5.48 13.99 5.94
CA PRO A 45 -5.31 13.58 4.54
C PRO A 45 -4.23 14.37 3.79
N ASN A 46 -4.16 15.68 4.02
CA ASN A 46 -3.20 16.58 3.37
C ASN A 46 -1.74 16.33 3.77
N GLN A 47 -1.48 15.55 4.82
CA GLN A 47 -0.14 15.14 5.23
C GLN A 47 0.09 13.66 4.89
N CYS A 48 -0.89 12.81 5.19
CA CYS A 48 -0.77 11.37 5.01
C CYS A 48 -0.76 10.93 3.54
N CYS A 49 -1.62 11.50 2.70
CA CYS A 49 -1.75 11.04 1.31
C CYS A 49 -0.51 11.39 0.47
N PRO A 50 0.06 12.61 0.53
CA PRO A 50 1.32 12.90 -0.16
C PRO A 50 2.48 12.02 0.31
N ALA A 51 2.62 11.83 1.63
CA ALA A 51 3.67 10.97 2.18
C ALA A 51 3.51 9.50 1.76
N PHE A 52 2.27 9.00 1.74
CA PHE A 52 1.96 7.66 1.25
C PHE A 52 2.25 7.51 -0.25
N LYS A 53 1.94 8.52 -1.07
CA LYS A 53 2.31 8.53 -2.50
C LYS A 53 3.82 8.48 -2.69
N LYS A 54 4.57 9.31 -1.95
CA LYS A 54 6.03 9.32 -2.00
C LYS A 54 6.63 7.94 -1.70
N PHE A 55 6.03 7.24 -0.74
CA PHE A 55 6.45 5.88 -0.37
C PHE A 55 6.03 4.82 -1.41
N ALA A 56 4.78 4.82 -1.87
CA ALA A 56 4.19 3.73 -2.65
C ALA A 56 4.42 3.85 -4.17
N CYS A 57 4.40 5.06 -4.72
CA CYS A 57 4.46 5.27 -6.17
C CYS A 57 5.73 4.76 -6.87
N PRO A 58 6.94 4.78 -6.25
CA PRO A 58 8.12 4.12 -6.82
C PRO A 58 7.93 2.63 -7.12
N TYR A 59 7.01 1.97 -6.42
CA TYR A 59 6.74 0.52 -6.52
C TYR A 59 5.35 0.22 -7.10
N SER A 60 4.75 1.20 -7.78
CA SER A 60 3.37 1.11 -8.30
C SER A 60 3.18 -0.08 -9.24
N LYS A 61 4.19 -0.48 -10.00
CA LYS A 61 4.12 -1.64 -10.89
C LYS A 61 4.00 -2.95 -10.10
N GLU A 62 4.83 -3.11 -9.07
CA GLU A 62 4.92 -4.32 -8.26
C GLU A 62 3.69 -4.48 -7.36
N ILE A 63 3.26 -3.40 -6.70
CA ILE A 63 2.09 -3.45 -5.82
C ILE A 63 0.76 -3.61 -6.58
N ASN A 64 0.73 -3.27 -7.88
CA ASN A 64 -0.43 -3.50 -8.73
C ASN A 64 -0.43 -4.87 -9.42
N ASP A 65 0.62 -5.71 -9.25
CA ASP A 65 0.61 -7.08 -9.77
C ASP A 65 -0.22 -8.01 -8.87
N LEU A 66 -1.42 -8.34 -9.34
CA LEU A 66 -2.38 -9.22 -8.67
C LEU A 66 -1.91 -10.68 -8.52
N ASN A 67 -0.79 -11.06 -9.15
CA ASN A 67 -0.17 -12.38 -9.04
C ASN A 67 0.92 -12.43 -7.97
N THR A 68 1.11 -11.37 -7.18
CA THR A 68 2.12 -11.32 -6.10
C THR A 68 1.48 -10.96 -4.77
N TYR A 69 2.26 -11.09 -3.70
CA TYR A 69 1.89 -10.58 -2.38
C TYR A 69 2.41 -9.16 -2.11
N CYS A 70 2.93 -8.44 -3.13
CA CYS A 70 3.60 -7.15 -2.93
C CYS A 70 2.74 -6.13 -2.17
N ALA A 71 1.49 -5.91 -2.58
CA ALA A 71 0.60 -4.98 -1.89
C ALA A 71 0.34 -5.36 -0.42
N SER A 72 0.01 -6.63 -0.16
CA SER A 72 -0.23 -7.11 1.20
C SER A 72 1.01 -7.02 2.08
N THR A 73 2.19 -7.32 1.53
CA THR A 73 3.47 -7.21 2.24
C THR A 73 3.79 -5.75 2.55
N MET A 74 3.66 -4.85 1.57
CA MET A 74 3.86 -3.41 1.76
C MET A 74 2.96 -2.87 2.90
N PHE A 75 1.65 -3.12 2.84
CA PHE A 75 0.74 -2.64 3.88
C PHE A 75 1.01 -3.27 5.25
N SER A 76 1.48 -4.53 5.30
CA SER A 76 1.84 -5.17 6.56
C SER A 76 2.98 -4.43 7.26
N TYR A 77 4.06 -4.08 6.55
CA TYR A 77 5.18 -3.32 7.13
C TYR A 77 4.82 -1.86 7.41
N ILE A 78 4.04 -1.20 6.54
CA ILE A 78 3.50 0.15 6.81
C ILE A 78 2.75 0.15 8.15
N ASN A 79 1.81 -0.79 8.34
CA ASN A 79 1.01 -0.86 9.55
C ASN A 79 1.86 -1.24 10.78
N LEU A 80 2.82 -2.15 10.60
CA LEU A 80 3.69 -2.61 11.68
C LEU A 80 4.61 -1.50 12.21
N TYR A 81 5.28 -0.76 11.31
CA TYR A 81 6.25 0.27 11.70
C TYR A 81 5.58 1.59 12.08
N GLY A 82 4.56 2.03 11.33
CA GLY A 82 3.83 3.26 11.62
C GLY A 82 2.73 3.12 12.67
N LYS A 83 2.44 1.91 13.14
CA LYS A 83 1.32 1.59 14.04
C LYS A 83 -0.03 2.08 13.48
N TYR A 84 -0.20 2.02 12.16
CA TYR A 84 -1.41 2.46 11.49
C TYR A 84 -2.54 1.42 11.60
N PRO A 85 -3.80 1.86 11.77
CA PRO A 85 -4.94 0.97 11.71
C PRO A 85 -5.11 0.39 10.28
N PRO A 86 -5.51 -0.88 10.15
CA PRO A 86 -5.78 -1.49 8.86
C PRO A 86 -6.80 -0.66 8.06
N GLY A 87 -6.51 -0.43 6.77
CA GLY A 87 -7.39 0.32 5.88
C GLY A 87 -7.32 1.85 6.01
N LEU A 88 -6.42 2.40 6.84
CA LEU A 88 -6.27 3.85 7.00
C LEU A 88 -6.11 4.55 5.64
N PHE A 89 -5.10 4.18 4.85
CA PHE A 89 -4.80 4.88 3.60
C PHE A 89 -5.89 4.71 2.54
N ALA A 90 -6.54 3.54 2.48
CA ALA A 90 -7.67 3.31 1.57
C ALA A 90 -8.88 4.19 1.89
N SER A 91 -9.13 4.47 3.18
CA SER A 91 -10.23 5.34 3.62
C SER A 91 -9.87 6.83 3.60
N LEU A 92 -8.60 7.16 3.88
CA LEU A 92 -8.12 8.52 4.03
C LEU A 92 -7.74 9.18 2.70
N CYS A 93 -7.31 8.40 1.72
CA CYS A 93 -6.76 8.88 0.45
C CYS A 93 -7.55 8.42 -0.79
N PRO A 94 -8.85 8.77 -0.90
CA PRO A 94 -9.61 8.50 -2.12
C PRO A 94 -9.22 9.50 -3.22
N GLU A 95 -8.37 9.08 -4.16
CA GLU A 95 -7.97 9.92 -5.30
C GLU A 95 -8.74 9.61 -6.59
N GLY A 96 -9.56 8.55 -6.62
CA GLY A 96 -10.39 8.21 -7.77
C GLY A 96 -10.89 6.76 -7.74
N LYS A 97 -11.52 6.34 -8.85
CA LYS A 97 -12.00 4.96 -9.02
C LYS A 97 -10.87 3.94 -9.15
N GLU A 98 -9.70 4.39 -9.59
CA GLU A 98 -8.52 3.56 -9.82
C GLU A 98 -7.61 3.47 -8.57
N GLY A 99 -7.99 4.16 -7.49
CA GLY A 99 -7.21 4.21 -6.26
C GLY A 99 -6.21 5.36 -6.25
N LEU A 100 -4.97 5.08 -5.85
CA LEU A 100 -3.89 6.06 -5.71
C LEU A 100 -3.32 6.43 -7.08
N ASP A 101 -3.31 7.71 -7.44
CA ASP A 101 -2.82 8.16 -8.73
C ASP A 101 -1.32 8.48 -8.68
N CYS A 102 -0.50 7.66 -9.33
CA CYS A 102 0.94 7.83 -9.41
C CYS A 102 1.43 8.40 -10.77
N THR A 103 0.54 8.83 -11.66
CA THR A 103 0.90 9.26 -13.03
C THR A 103 1.83 10.48 -13.07
N ASN A 104 1.70 11.40 -12.10
CA ASN A 104 2.54 12.59 -11.97
C ASN A 104 3.65 12.46 -10.93
N PHE A 105 3.91 11.25 -10.41
CA PHE A 105 4.98 11.06 -9.44
C PHE A 105 6.34 11.08 -10.16
N THR A 106 7.11 12.15 -9.95
CA THR A 106 8.49 12.22 -10.45
C THR A 106 9.47 11.87 -9.31
N PRO A 107 10.50 11.04 -9.55
CA PRO A 107 11.55 10.78 -8.57
C PRO A 107 12.32 12.03 -8.10
N THR A 108 12.05 13.20 -8.66
CA THR A 108 12.66 14.48 -8.27
C THR A 108 12.06 15.03 -6.96
N ASP A 109 10.91 14.54 -6.50
CA ASP A 109 10.31 14.85 -5.18
C ASP A 109 11.09 14.28 -3.98
N ILE A 110 12.20 13.59 -4.24
CA ILE A 110 13.11 13.04 -3.23
C ILE A 110 14.25 14.05 -2.93
N THR A 111 14.40 15.14 -3.70
CA THR A 111 15.55 16.06 -3.62
C THR A 111 15.19 17.54 -3.82
N SER A 112 14.08 18.02 -3.26
CA SER A 112 13.65 19.43 -3.42
C SER A 112 13.62 20.27 -2.14
N ASP A 113 14.00 19.74 -0.97
CA ASP A 113 14.05 20.53 0.27
C ASP A 113 15.37 21.30 0.50
N LEU A 114 16.21 21.50 -0.52
CA LEU A 114 17.43 22.31 -0.39
C LEU A 114 17.58 23.47 -1.37
N ASN A 115 16.58 23.84 -2.16
CA ASN A 115 16.54 25.19 -2.74
C ASN A 115 15.15 25.57 -3.23
N GLY A 116 14.52 26.51 -2.52
CA GLY A 116 13.24 27.07 -2.91
C GLY A 116 13.28 27.68 -4.31
N SER A 117 12.26 27.38 -5.10
CA SER A 117 11.82 28.23 -6.21
C SER A 117 10.31 28.04 -6.43
N PRO A 118 9.57 29.13 -6.69
CA PRO A 118 8.12 29.10 -6.71
C PRO A 118 7.62 28.49 -8.02
N HIS A 119 6.71 27.52 -7.92
CA HIS A 119 6.03 26.96 -9.07
C HIS A 119 5.02 27.99 -9.62
N VAL A 120 5.39 28.66 -10.72
CA VAL A 120 4.51 29.54 -11.49
C VAL A 120 3.51 28.69 -12.26
N VAL A 121 2.23 28.88 -11.97
CA VAL A 121 1.10 28.34 -12.74
C VAL A 121 0.92 29.19 -14.01
N ARG A 122 0.86 28.56 -15.18
CA ARG A 122 0.30 29.13 -16.41
C ARG A 122 -1.03 28.48 -16.72
#